data_AF-A0A2R4MDX5-F1
#
_entry.id   AF-A0A2R4MDX5-F1
#
_cell.length_a   1.000
_cell.length_b   1.000
_cell.length_c   1.000
_cell.angle_alpha   90.00
_cell.angle_beta   90.00
_cell.angle_gamma   90.00
#
_symmetry.space_group_name_H-M   'P 1'
#
loop_
_entity.id
_entity.type
_entity.pdbx_description
1 polymer ?
#
loop_
_entity_poly.entity_id
_entity_poly.type
_entity_poly.pdbx_seq_one_letter_code
_entity_poly.pdbx_strand_id
1 'polypeptide(L)'
;MIHLTCKHMPPSVNACFANNRKTGGRHRTKRYTTWANAAGWELKPQKRNAFIAGAFTITIVLDRKSFRKGRDIDNICKPILDLLQTLDFIKDDKFCERLTVEKGAVEGGGFEIFLDEITVKEAA
;
A
#
# COMPACT_ATOMS: atom_id res chain seq x y z
N MET A 1 -1.00 -2.39 -16.24
CA MET A 1 -0.66 -3.27 -15.12
C MET A 1 0.77 -3.09 -14.64
N ILE A 2 0.93 -2.59 -13.41
CA ILE A 2 2.17 -2.54 -12.64
C ILE A 2 2.07 -3.66 -11.59
N HIS A 3 3.04 -4.56 -11.55
CA HIS A 3 3.12 -5.63 -10.54
C HIS A 3 4.29 -5.37 -9.60
N LEU A 4 4.03 -5.43 -8.30
CA LEU A 4 5.00 -5.15 -7.25
C LEU A 4 4.96 -6.24 -6.18
N THR A 5 6.11 -6.59 -5.63
CA THR A 5 6.22 -7.54 -4.52
C THR A 5 7.04 -6.95 -3.38
N CYS A 6 6.68 -7.25 -2.13
CA CYS A 6 7.43 -6.82 -0.96
C CYS A 6 7.31 -7.83 0.18
N LYS A 7 8.43 -8.18 0.80
CA LYS A 7 8.50 -9.18 1.87
C LYS A 7 8.10 -8.59 3.23
N HIS A 8 8.09 -7.27 3.35
CA HIS A 8 7.82 -6.57 4.60
C HIS A 8 6.33 -6.30 4.80
N MET A 9 5.68 -7.08 5.66
CA MET A 9 4.26 -6.89 5.97
C MET A 9 3.99 -5.57 6.73
N PRO A 10 3.07 -4.70 6.28
CA PRO A 10 2.75 -3.44 6.94
C PRO A 10 2.22 -3.58 8.37
N PRO A 11 2.46 -2.57 9.24
CA PRO A 11 1.67 -2.40 10.47
C PRO A 11 0.20 -2.09 10.14
N SER A 12 -0.70 -2.21 11.11
CA SER A 12 -2.09 -1.77 10.90
C SER A 12 -2.14 -0.25 10.84
N VAL A 13 -3.12 0.32 10.13
CA VAL A 13 -3.35 1.78 10.09
C VAL A 13 -3.44 2.38 11.51
N ASN A 14 -4.04 1.64 12.45
CA ASN A 14 -4.13 2.04 13.86
C ASN A 14 -2.77 2.12 14.56
N ALA A 15 -1.79 1.32 14.12
CA ALA A 15 -0.42 1.38 14.59
C ALA A 15 0.44 2.36 13.78
N CYS A 16 -0.07 2.95 12.70
CA CYS A 16 0.70 3.86 11.84
C CYS A 16 0.87 5.25 12.43
N PHE A 17 -0.13 5.72 13.16
CA PHE A 17 -0.18 7.08 13.68
C PHE A 17 -0.56 7.09 15.15
N ALA A 18 0.13 7.92 15.94
CA ALA A 18 -0.18 8.16 17.34
C ALA A 18 -0.62 9.61 17.56
N ASN A 19 -1.42 9.83 18.60
CA ASN A 19 -1.85 11.16 18.99
C ASN A 19 -0.68 11.91 19.64
N ASN A 20 -0.45 13.14 19.19
CA ASN A 20 0.47 14.06 19.84
C ASN A 20 -0.27 14.78 20.97
N ARG A 21 0.01 14.39 22.22
CA ARG A 21 -0.63 14.97 23.40
C ARG A 21 -0.33 16.47 23.60
N LYS A 22 0.72 17.00 22.98
CA LYS A 22 1.11 18.41 23.10
C LYS A 22 0.42 19.30 22.06
N THR A 23 0.25 18.82 20.84
CA THR A 23 -0.30 19.62 19.72
C THR A 23 -1.72 19.23 19.32
N GLY A 24 -2.26 18.12 19.85
CA GLY A 24 -3.57 17.59 19.46
C GLY A 24 -3.61 16.90 18.09
N GLY A 25 -2.51 16.94 17.32
CA GLY A 25 -2.42 16.32 15.99
C GLY A 25 -2.03 14.84 16.01
N ARG A 26 -1.92 14.24 14.82
CA ARG A 26 -1.38 12.86 14.64
C ARG A 26 0.04 12.91 14.10
N HIS A 27 0.90 11.99 14.55
CA HIS A 27 2.25 11.82 14.04
C HIS A 27 2.52 10.36 13.67
N ARG A 28 3.39 10.13 12.68
CA ARG A 28 3.81 8.78 12.28
C ARG A 28 4.53 8.09 13.45
N THR A 29 4.21 6.83 13.68
CA THR A 29 4.91 6.03 14.69
C THR A 29 6.27 5.57 14.16
N LYS A 30 7.22 5.31 15.06
CA LYS A 30 8.52 4.70 14.69
C LYS A 30 8.34 3.39 13.92
N ARG A 31 7.37 2.57 14.33
CA ARG A 31 7.05 1.30 13.66
C ARG A 31 6.65 1.50 12.20
N TYR A 32 5.83 2.52 11.94
CA TYR A 32 5.41 2.84 10.58
C TYR A 32 6.56 3.35 9.74
N THR A 33 7.35 4.28 10.27
CA THR A 33 8.53 4.80 9.58
C THR A 33 9.55 3.70 9.26
N THR A 34 9.83 2.79 10.22
CA THR A 34 10.73 1.66 10.00
C THR A 34 10.22 0.73 8.90
N TRP A 35 8.92 0.39 8.91
CA TRP A 35 8.32 -0.42 7.85
C TRP A 35 8.37 0.29 6.49
N ALA A 36 7.96 1.55 6.42
CA ALA A 36 7.91 2.31 5.17
C ALA A 36 9.30 2.44 4.53
N ASN A 37 10.35 2.60 5.34
CA ASN A 37 11.73 2.62 4.85
C ASN A 37 12.14 1.26 4.27
N ALA A 38 11.90 0.16 4.99
CA ALA A 38 12.27 -1.18 4.54
C ALA A 38 11.52 -1.58 3.27
N ALA A 39 10.18 -1.41 3.27
CA ALA A 39 9.34 -1.67 2.10
C ALA A 39 9.69 -0.73 0.93
N GLY A 40 10.01 0.53 1.21
CA GLY A 40 10.44 1.49 0.19
C GLY A 40 11.73 1.09 -0.53
N TRP A 41 12.70 0.53 0.20
CA TRP A 41 13.92 -0.01 -0.40
C TRP A 41 13.66 -1.18 -1.35
N GLU A 42 12.67 -2.03 -1.06
CA GLU A 42 12.30 -3.15 -1.93
C GLU A 42 11.46 -2.71 -3.13
N LEU A 43 10.51 -1.79 -2.94
CA LEU A 43 9.54 -1.38 -3.97
C LEU A 43 10.13 -0.37 -4.96
N LYS A 44 10.93 0.59 -4.50
CA LYS A 44 11.42 1.69 -5.36
C LYS A 44 12.17 1.19 -6.62
N PRO A 45 13.04 0.17 -6.57
CA PRO A 45 13.69 -0.38 -7.76
C PRO A 45 12.74 -1.03 -8.77
N GLN A 46 11.58 -1.51 -8.32
CA GLN A 46 10.58 -2.17 -9.18
C GLN A 46 9.78 -1.17 -10.03
N LYS A 47 9.89 0.13 -9.73
CA LYS A 47 9.08 1.18 -10.36
C LYS A 47 9.18 1.24 -11.88
N ARG A 48 10.36 1.04 -12.47
CA ARG A 48 10.56 1.06 -13.95
C ARG A 48 9.87 2.26 -14.64
N ASN A 49 9.94 3.46 -14.05
CA ASN A 49 9.26 4.70 -14.49
C ASN A 49 7.72 4.67 -14.47
N ALA A 50 7.09 3.68 -13.84
CA ALA A 50 5.64 3.62 -13.70
C ALA A 50 5.11 4.70 -12.75
N PHE A 51 4.09 5.42 -13.19
CA PHE A 51 3.38 6.43 -12.42
C PHE A 51 1.94 6.55 -12.96
N ILE A 52 0.95 6.51 -12.08
CA ILE A 52 -0.46 6.69 -12.43
C ILE A 52 -0.95 8.02 -11.87
N ALA A 53 -1.34 8.93 -12.77
CA ALA A 53 -1.76 10.28 -12.40
C ALA A 53 -3.26 10.40 -12.10
N GLY A 54 -4.08 9.48 -12.63
CA GLY A 54 -5.53 9.50 -12.57
C GLY A 54 -6.13 8.27 -11.89
N ALA A 55 -7.37 7.97 -12.27
CA ALA A 55 -8.17 6.87 -11.71
C ALA A 55 -7.45 5.51 -11.87
N PHE A 56 -7.48 4.70 -10.82
CA PHE A 56 -6.84 3.38 -10.84
C PHE A 56 -7.62 2.34 -10.05
N THR A 57 -7.33 1.08 -10.36
CA THR A 57 -7.71 -0.07 -9.53
C THR A 57 -6.47 -0.72 -8.93
N ILE A 58 -6.61 -1.24 -7.72
CA ILE A 58 -5.55 -1.95 -7.02
C ILE A 58 -6.06 -3.29 -6.48
N THR A 59 -5.29 -4.34 -6.70
CA THR A 59 -5.44 -5.64 -6.03
C THR A 59 -4.25 -5.87 -5.11
N ILE A 60 -4.52 -6.15 -3.84
CA ILE A 60 -3.50 -6.44 -2.83
C ILE A 60 -3.67 -7.90 -2.38
N VAL A 61 -2.65 -8.72 -2.62
CA VAL A 61 -2.61 -10.09 -2.11
C VAL A 61 -1.67 -10.15 -0.92
N LEU A 62 -2.18 -10.62 0.21
CA LEU A 62 -1.47 -10.71 1.47
C LEU A 62 -1.09 -12.16 1.74
N ASP A 63 0.19 -12.44 1.99
CA ASP A 63 0.64 -13.77 2.31
C ASP A 63 -0.04 -14.28 3.58
N ARG A 64 -0.77 -15.39 3.46
CA ARG A 64 -1.55 -15.97 4.55
C ARG A 64 -0.68 -16.42 5.72
N LYS A 65 0.56 -16.86 5.47
CA LYS A 65 1.51 -17.29 6.52
C LYS A 65 2.07 -16.10 7.29
N SER A 66 2.32 -14.99 6.60
CA SER A 66 2.83 -13.74 7.18
C SER A 66 1.73 -12.90 7.85
N PHE A 67 0.47 -13.16 7.54
CA PHE A 67 -0.67 -12.41 8.08
C PHE A 67 -1.05 -12.85 9.50
N ARG A 68 -0.96 -11.91 10.46
CA ARG A 68 -1.31 -12.16 11.86
C ARG A 68 -2.79 -12.55 12.03
N LYS A 69 -3.05 -13.63 12.78
CA LYS A 69 -4.40 -14.07 13.16
C LYS A 69 -5.16 -12.96 13.90
N GLY A 70 -6.45 -12.79 13.57
CA GLY A 70 -7.35 -11.82 14.21
C GLY A 70 -7.13 -10.36 13.79
N ARG A 71 -6.27 -10.11 12.81
CA ARG A 71 -6.10 -8.78 12.21
C ARG A 71 -7.14 -8.58 11.10
N ASP A 72 -7.76 -7.41 11.06
CA ASP A 72 -8.64 -7.02 9.96
C ASP A 72 -7.82 -6.77 8.69
N ILE A 73 -8.37 -7.20 7.55
CA ILE A 73 -7.64 -7.24 6.28
C ILE A 73 -7.49 -5.83 5.67
N ASP A 74 -8.51 -4.99 5.83
CA ASP A 74 -8.59 -3.61 5.37
C ASP A 74 -7.56 -2.70 6.06
N ASN A 75 -7.25 -2.95 7.33
CA ASN A 75 -6.27 -2.21 8.13
C ASN A 75 -4.85 -2.17 7.53
N ILE A 76 -4.55 -3.01 6.52
CA ILE A 76 -3.28 -3.04 5.78
C ILE A 76 -3.29 -2.12 4.55
N CYS A 77 -4.47 -1.87 3.98
CA CYS A 77 -4.60 -1.22 2.68
C CYS A 77 -4.06 0.21 2.73
N LYS A 78 -4.43 0.98 3.77
CA LYS A 78 -4.00 2.38 3.91
C LYS A 78 -2.48 2.57 3.98
N PRO A 79 -1.73 1.85 4.84
CA PRO A 79 -0.26 1.91 4.84
C PRO A 79 0.38 1.64 3.47
N ILE A 80 -0.17 0.71 2.69
CA ILE A 80 0.31 0.38 1.34
C ILE A 80 0.06 1.54 0.38
N LEU A 81 -1.17 2.07 0.33
CA LEU A 81 -1.52 3.21 -0.51
C LEU A 81 -0.66 4.45 -0.19
N ASP A 82 -0.49 4.76 1.10
CA ASP A 82 0.36 5.87 1.55
C ASP A 82 1.81 5.71 1.07
N LEU A 83 2.33 4.47 1.08
CA LEU A 83 3.68 4.17 0.60
C LEU A 83 3.77 4.29 -0.92
N LEU A 84 2.79 3.80 -1.66
CA LEU A 84 2.75 3.94 -3.12
C LEU A 84 2.72 5.41 -3.56
N GLN A 85 1.96 6.25 -2.85
CA GLN A 85 1.95 7.70 -3.07
C GLN A 85 3.30 8.33 -2.69
N THR A 86 3.90 7.93 -1.56
CA THR A 86 5.21 8.44 -1.11
C THR A 86 6.35 8.08 -2.09
N LEU A 87 6.24 6.95 -2.79
CA LEU A 87 7.21 6.47 -3.78
C LEU A 87 6.87 6.92 -5.21
N ASP A 88 5.85 7.78 -5.37
CA ASP A 88 5.37 8.31 -6.66
C ASP A 88 4.94 7.20 -7.64
N PHE A 89 4.36 6.08 -7.19
CA PHE A 89 3.69 5.11 -8.08
C PHE A 89 2.31 5.61 -8.50
N ILE A 90 1.65 6.34 -7.60
CA ILE A 90 0.35 6.97 -7.80
C ILE A 90 0.44 8.43 -7.35
N LYS A 91 -0.33 9.31 -7.98
CA LYS A 91 -0.36 10.73 -7.61
C LYS A 91 -0.98 10.97 -6.23
N ASP A 92 -2.09 10.31 -5.96
CA ASP A 92 -2.91 10.52 -4.77
C ASP A 92 -3.81 9.29 -4.59
N ASP A 93 -3.92 8.78 -3.38
CA ASP A 93 -4.71 7.56 -3.11
C ASP A 93 -6.22 7.78 -3.29
N LYS A 94 -6.69 9.03 -3.29
CA LYS A 94 -8.08 9.39 -3.60
C LYS A 94 -8.54 8.98 -5.00
N PHE A 95 -7.61 8.72 -5.93
CA PHE A 95 -7.94 8.27 -7.29
C PHE A 95 -8.17 6.75 -7.38
N CYS A 96 -8.12 6.03 -6.25
CA CYS A 96 -8.45 4.62 -6.19
C CYS A 96 -9.97 4.41 -6.35
N GLU A 97 -10.42 3.95 -7.51
CA GLU A 97 -11.83 3.67 -7.80
C GLU A 97 -12.25 2.24 -7.37
N ARG A 98 -11.28 1.33 -7.26
CA ARG A 98 -11.52 -0.04 -6.79
C ARG A 98 -10.33 -0.57 -6.04
N LEU A 99 -10.60 -1.08 -4.85
CA LEU A 99 -9.64 -1.78 -4.02
C LEU A 99 -10.13 -3.21 -3.78
N THR A 100 -9.34 -4.17 -4.22
CA THR A 100 -9.51 -5.59 -3.88
C THR A 100 -8.40 -5.99 -2.92
N VAL A 101 -8.75 -6.66 -1.82
CA VAL A 101 -7.77 -7.21 -0.89
C VAL A 101 -8.13 -8.64 -0.54
N GLU A 102 -7.15 -9.53 -0.61
CA GLU A 102 -7.34 -10.94 -0.32
C GLU A 102 -6.12 -11.57 0.38
N LYS A 103 -6.34 -12.74 0.98
CA LYS A 103 -5.28 -13.53 1.62
C LYS A 103 -4.94 -14.71 0.71
N GLY A 104 -3.77 -14.65 0.08
CA GLY A 104 -3.27 -15.66 -0.84
C GLY A 104 -1.91 -16.22 -0.41
N ALA A 105 -1.34 -17.08 -1.25
CA ALA A 105 0.07 -17.43 -1.13
C ALA A 105 0.88 -16.42 -1.95
N VAL A 106 1.87 -15.77 -1.34
CA VAL A 106 2.77 -14.84 -2.03
C VAL A 106 4.18 -15.43 -2.00
N GLU A 107 4.81 -15.54 -3.16
CA GLU A 107 6.18 -16.06 -3.25
C GLU A 107 7.16 -15.17 -2.48
N GLY A 108 7.96 -15.76 -1.60
CA GLY A 108 8.87 -15.01 -0.72
C GLY A 108 8.19 -14.33 0.48
N GLY A 109 6.87 -14.45 0.64
CA GLY A 109 6.09 -13.91 1.76
C GLY A 109 5.75 -12.43 1.59
N GLY A 110 5.19 -11.82 2.65
CA GLY A 110 4.80 -10.41 2.62
C GLY A 110 3.54 -10.16 1.78
N PHE A 111 3.59 -9.26 0.81
CA PHE A 111 2.46 -8.91 -0.04
C PHE A 111 2.87 -8.66 -1.49
N GLU A 112 1.92 -8.80 -2.39
CA GLU A 112 2.04 -8.35 -3.79
C GLU A 112 0.88 -7.44 -4.16
N ILE A 113 1.13 -6.61 -5.19
CA ILE A 113 0.20 -5.59 -5.64
C ILE A 113 0.13 -5.60 -7.16
N PHE A 114 -1.10 -5.51 -7.67
CA PHE A 114 -1.40 -5.25 -9.06
C PHE A 114 -2.09 -3.89 -9.15
N LEU A 115 -1.47 -2.93 -9.85
CA LEU A 115 -2.07 -1.62 -10.16
C LEU A 115 -2.41 -1.52 -11.64
N ASP A 116 -3.61 -1.05 -11.92
CA ASP A 116 -4.08 -0.74 -13.27
C ASP A 116 -4.66 0.67 -13.34
N GLU A 117 -4.19 1.45 -14.31
CA GLU A 117 -4.77 2.73 -14.64
C GLU A 117 -6.09 2.52 -15.39
N ILE A 118 -7.13 3.25 -14.98
CA ILE A 118 -8.43 3.24 -15.66
C ILE A 118 -8.38 4.33 -16.73
N THR A 119 -8.31 3.91 -17.99
CA THR A 119 -8.53 4.82 -19.11
C THR A 119 -10.03 4.89 -19.38
N VAL A 120 -10.72 5.89 -18.83
CA VAL A 120 -12.11 6.17 -19.24
C VAL A 120 -12.02 6.73 -20.66
N LYS A 121 -12.42 5.92 -21.66
CA LYS A 121 -12.76 6.47 -22.97
C LYS A 121 -14.01 7.31 -22.76
N GLU A 122 -13.93 8.61 -22.97
CA GLU A 122 -15.14 9.44 -23.04
C GLU A 122 -16.09 8.80 -24.05
N ALA A 123 -17.33 8.56 -23.64
CA ALA A 123 -18.38 8.16 -24.56
C ALA A 123 -18.56 9.32 -25.55
N ALA A 124 -18.28 9.05 -26.82
CA ALA A 124 -18.53 9.95 -27.94
C ALA A 124 -20.04 10.21 -28.12
#